data_AF-A0A5N7MRI0-F1
#
_entry.id   AF-A0A5N7MRI0-F1
#
_cell.length_a   1.000
_cell.length_b   1.000
_cell.length_c   1.000
_cell.angle_alpha   90.00
_cell.angle_beta   90.00
_cell.angle_gamma   90.00
#
_symmetry.space_group_name_H-M   'P 1'
#
loop_
_entity.id
_entity.type
_entity.pdbx_description
1 polymer ?
#
loop_
_entity_poly.entity_id
_entity_poly.type
_entity_poly.pdbx_seq_one_letter_code
_entity_poly.pdbx_strand_id
1 'polypeptide(L)'
;MSLDVQHPRSRETSSTNTVYSPDILPRLQSLLADLADIDFACEKKLDAIERGLGDESLKRKMIARLWEYHQERRAPYVAELEELQERIRAGFD
;
A
#
# COMPACT_ATOMS: atom_id res chain seq x y z
N MET A 1 -31.39 5.03 -35.87
CA MET A 1 -30.02 5.59 -35.89
C MET A 1 -30.01 6.85 -35.03
N SER A 2 -29.03 6.93 -34.14
CA SER A 2 -28.64 8.07 -33.28
C SER A 2 -29.67 8.62 -32.29
N LEU A 3 -29.64 8.12 -31.05
CA LEU A 3 -30.09 8.85 -29.87
C LEU A 3 -28.87 9.63 -29.33
N ASP A 4 -28.79 10.90 -29.71
CA ASP A 4 -27.81 11.84 -29.17
C ASP A 4 -28.26 12.22 -27.75
N VAL A 5 -27.78 11.48 -26.76
CA VAL A 5 -28.01 11.81 -25.35
C VAL A 5 -26.98 12.86 -24.97
N GLN A 6 -27.36 14.13 -25.14
CA GLN A 6 -26.69 15.26 -24.52
C GLN A 6 -26.84 15.14 -23.00
N HIS A 7 -25.82 14.62 -22.32
CA HIS A 7 -25.69 14.82 -20.89
C HIS A 7 -25.25 16.28 -20.67
N PRO A 8 -26.06 17.12 -20.01
CA PRO A 8 -25.54 18.39 -19.53
C PRO A 8 -24.37 18.06 -18.61
N ARG A 9 -23.21 18.60 -18.98
CA ARG A 9 -21.99 18.56 -18.19
C ARG A 9 -22.29 19.39 -16.94
N SER A 10 -22.90 18.76 -15.94
CA SER A 10 -23.07 19.33 -14.62
C SER A 10 -21.68 19.69 -14.14
N ARG A 11 -21.38 20.99 -14.24
CA ARG A 11 -20.24 21.62 -13.61
C ARG A 11 -20.60 21.66 -12.13
N GLU A 12 -20.58 20.48 -11.52
CA GLU A 12 -20.53 20.37 -10.08
C GLU A 12 -19.17 20.95 -9.70
N THR A 13 -19.20 22.18 -9.21
CA THR A 13 -18.23 22.60 -8.21
C THR A 13 -18.35 21.57 -7.10
N SER A 14 -17.58 20.50 -7.21
CA SER A 14 -17.38 19.55 -6.13
C SER A 14 -16.79 20.38 -5.01
N SER A 15 -17.66 20.85 -4.12
CA SER A 15 -17.33 21.07 -2.73
C SER A 15 -16.87 19.70 -2.25
N THR A 16 -15.61 19.36 -2.55
CA THR A 16 -15.02 18.12 -2.10
C THR A 16 -15.05 18.26 -0.60
N ASN A 17 -15.92 17.47 0.01
CA ASN A 17 -15.86 17.11 1.40
C ASN A 17 -14.55 16.34 1.60
N THR A 18 -13.42 17.04 1.43
CA THR A 18 -12.11 16.43 1.31
C THR A 18 -11.73 16.04 2.71
N VAL A 19 -11.88 14.76 3.01
CA VAL A 19 -11.46 14.19 4.29
C VAL A 19 -9.95 14.43 4.51
N TYR A 20 -9.16 14.58 3.44
CA TYR A 20 -7.72 14.80 3.54
C TYR A 20 -7.29 16.09 2.85
N SER A 21 -6.25 16.75 3.37
CA SER A 21 -5.55 17.82 2.64
C SER A 21 -5.07 17.28 1.27
N PRO A 22 -5.11 18.09 0.18
CA PRO A 22 -4.77 17.67 -1.18
C PRO A 22 -3.40 16.99 -1.33
N ASP A 23 -2.47 17.25 -0.42
CA ASP A 23 -1.12 16.67 -0.45
C ASP A 23 -1.00 15.34 0.33
N ILE A 24 -1.99 15.03 1.17
CA ILE A 24 -1.96 13.86 2.07
C ILE A 24 -2.40 12.60 1.33
N LEU A 25 -3.51 12.67 0.60
CA LEU A 25 -4.09 11.48 -0.05
C LEU A 25 -3.14 10.85 -1.09
N PRO A 26 -2.47 11.59 -1.98
CA PRO A 26 -1.53 11.00 -2.93
C PRO A 26 -0.33 10.34 -2.23
N ARG A 27 0.17 10.95 -1.15
CA ARG A 27 1.29 10.40 -0.38
C ARG A 27 0.91 9.11 0.33
N LEU A 28 -0.26 9.09 0.97
CA LEU A 28 -0.80 7.88 1.62
C LEU A 28 -0.97 6.74 0.62
N GLN A 29 -1.54 7.02 -0.55
CA GLN A 29 -1.73 6.01 -1.60
C GLN A 29 -0.40 5.44 -2.10
N SER A 30 0.61 6.29 -2.31
CA SER A 30 1.95 5.83 -2.71
C SER A 30 2.58 4.90 -1.66
N LEU A 31 2.53 5.30 -0.38
CA LEU A 31 3.08 4.49 0.71
C LEU A 31 2.39 3.13 0.84
N LEU A 32 1.07 3.10 0.73
CA LEU A 32 0.31 1.85 0.79
C LEU A 32 0.59 0.96 -0.42
N ALA A 33 0.77 1.54 -1.61
CA ALA A 33 1.15 0.79 -2.81
C ALA A 33 2.54 0.14 -2.65
N ASP A 34 3.54 0.92 -2.19
CA ASP A 34 4.89 0.40 -1.97
C ASP A 34 4.91 -0.73 -0.92
N LEU A 35 4.14 -0.59 0.17
CA LEU A 35 3.99 -1.64 1.18
C LEU A 35 3.31 -2.89 0.63
N ALA A 36 2.25 -2.72 -0.17
CA ALA A 36 1.56 -3.85 -0.81
C ALA A 36 2.50 -4.62 -1.75
N ASP A 37 3.34 -3.91 -2.53
CA ASP A 37 4.33 -4.54 -3.40
C ASP A 37 5.39 -5.32 -2.60
N ILE A 38 5.83 -4.79 -1.45
CA ILE A 38 6.77 -5.48 -0.55
C ILE A 38 6.14 -6.74 0.05
N ASP A 39 4.89 -6.64 0.52
CA ASP A 39 4.15 -7.73 1.14
C ASP A 39 3.89 -8.85 0.12
N PHE A 40 3.38 -8.50 -1.06
CA PHE A 40 3.15 -9.45 -2.14
C PHE A 40 4.44 -10.14 -2.61
N ALA A 41 5.55 -9.40 -2.71
CA ALA A 41 6.83 -10.00 -3.06
C ALA A 41 7.36 -10.98 -2.00
N CYS A 42 7.05 -10.75 -0.72
CA CYS A 42 7.38 -11.66 0.37
C CYS A 42 6.55 -12.94 0.29
N GLU A 43 5.23 -12.81 0.15
CA GLU A 43 4.30 -13.93 -0.02
C GLU A 43 4.70 -14.82 -1.19
N LYS A 44 5.00 -14.24 -2.36
CA LYS A 44 5.44 -14.98 -3.54
C LYS A 44 6.73 -15.79 -3.28
N LYS A 45 7.67 -15.23 -2.52
CA LYS A 45 8.93 -15.91 -2.16
C LYS A 45 8.69 -17.03 -1.15
N LEU A 46 7.80 -16.82 -0.18
CA LEU A 46 7.40 -17.83 0.78
C LEU A 46 6.78 -19.03 0.07
N ASP A 47 5.80 -18.78 -0.81
CA ASP A 47 5.16 -19.77 -1.66
C ASP A 47 6.18 -20.60 -2.47
N ALA A 48 7.19 -19.92 -3.03
CA ALA A 48 8.25 -20.58 -3.80
C ALA A 48 9.15 -21.49 -2.92
N ILE A 49 9.45 -21.07 -1.69
CA ILE A 49 10.24 -21.88 -0.74
C ILE A 49 9.44 -23.11 -0.29
N GLU A 50 8.16 -22.93 0.02
CA GLU A 50 7.30 -24.01 0.50
C GLU A 50 7.09 -25.09 -0.56
N ARG A 51 6.83 -24.68 -1.81
CA ARG A 51 6.64 -25.59 -2.96
C ARG A 51 7.94 -26.24 -3.45
N GLY A 52 9.10 -25.73 -3.04
CA GLY A 52 10.40 -26.29 -3.41
C GLY A 52 10.60 -27.70 -2.86
N LEU A 53 11.21 -28.58 -3.65
CA LEU A 53 11.71 -29.87 -3.19
C LEU A 53 13.06 -29.61 -2.49
N GLY A 54 13.06 -29.61 -1.17
CA GLY A 54 14.25 -29.31 -0.37
C GLY A 54 14.08 -29.74 1.08
N ASP A 55 15.20 -29.86 1.79
CA ASP A 55 15.21 -30.21 3.21
C ASP A 55 14.43 -29.20 4.06
N GLU A 56 13.57 -29.69 4.95
CA GLU A 56 12.68 -28.86 5.77
C GLU A 56 13.46 -27.96 6.75
N SER A 57 14.64 -28.38 7.21
CA SER A 57 15.48 -27.53 8.07
C SER A 57 16.07 -26.35 7.29
N LEU A 58 16.41 -26.57 6.02
CA LEU A 58 16.87 -25.52 5.11
C LEU A 58 15.74 -24.54 4.79
N LYS A 59 14.54 -25.04 4.48
CA LYS A 59 13.35 -24.19 4.25
C LYS A 59 13.08 -23.27 5.43
N ARG A 60 13.06 -23.80 6.66
CA ARG A 60 12.88 -22.96 7.87
C ARG A 60 13.91 -21.85 7.99
N LYS A 61 15.18 -22.12 7.71
CA LYS A 61 16.24 -21.10 7.72
C LYS A 61 16.02 -20.03 6.65
N MET A 62 15.59 -20.43 5.46
CA MET A 62 15.27 -19.50 4.38
C MET A 62 14.07 -18.62 4.71
N ILE A 63 13.02 -19.20 5.30
CA ILE A 63 11.82 -18.47 5.74
C ILE A 63 12.16 -17.46 6.84
N ALA A 64 12.99 -17.83 7.82
CA ALA A 64 13.42 -16.90 8.87
C ALA A 64 14.15 -15.68 8.29
N ARG A 65 15.11 -15.90 7.38
CA ARG A 65 15.81 -14.81 6.69
C ARG A 65 14.89 -13.97 5.80
N LEU A 66 13.91 -14.60 5.15
CA LEU A 66 12.92 -13.90 4.35
C LEU A 66 12.10 -12.94 5.22
N TRP A 67 11.68 -13.38 6.41
CA TRP A 67 10.98 -12.55 7.37
C TRP A 67 11.82 -11.38 7.89
N GLU A 68 13.07 -11.62 8.28
CA GLU A 68 14.00 -10.56 8.70
C GLU A 68 14.12 -9.48 7.62
N TYR A 69 14.42 -9.89 6.39
CA TYR A 69 14.53 -8.98 5.24
C TYR A 69 13.22 -8.24 4.91
N HIS A 70 12.07 -8.92 5.05
CA HIS A 70 10.77 -8.32 4.85
C HIS A 70 10.50 -7.21 5.86
N GLN A 71 10.79 -7.44 7.15
CA GLN A 71 10.61 -6.43 8.19
C GLN A 71 11.54 -5.23 7.98
N GLU A 72 12.81 -5.47 7.66
CA GLU A 72 13.77 -4.40 7.35
C GLU A 72 13.31 -3.52 6.18
N ARG A 73 12.74 -4.13 5.13
CA ARG A 73 12.22 -3.38 3.98
C ARG A 73 10.97 -2.59 4.27
N ARG A 74 10.08 -3.09 5.13
CA ARG A 74 8.84 -2.40 5.50
C ARG A 74 9.08 -1.24 6.46
N ALA A 75 10.07 -1.36 7.34
CA ALA A 75 10.33 -0.42 8.43
C ALA A 75 10.29 1.07 8.02
N PRO A 76 10.99 1.54 6.95
CA PRO A 76 10.95 2.95 6.58
C PRO A 76 9.56 3.43 6.15
N TYR A 77 8.79 2.60 5.44
CA TYR A 77 7.45 2.95 4.97
C TYR A 77 6.42 2.95 6.10
N VAL A 78 6.59 2.06 7.08
CA VAL A 78 5.75 2.04 8.29
C VAL A 78 6.00 3.29 9.14
N ALA A 79 7.27 3.67 9.34
CA ALA A 79 7.61 4.90 10.06
C ALA A 79 7.03 6.14 9.36
N GLU A 80 7.10 6.19 8.03
CA GLU A 80 6.54 7.31 7.27
C GLU A 80 5.00 7.35 7.32
N LEU A 81 4.33 6.19 7.35
CA LEU A 81 2.89 6.11 7.57
C LEU A 81 2.49 6.63 8.97
N GLU A 82 3.27 6.32 10.00
CA GLU A 82 3.04 6.82 11.37
C GLU A 82 3.14 8.35 11.41
N GLU A 83 4.18 8.93 10.79
CA GLU A 83 4.32 10.38 10.66
C GLU A 83 3.14 11.02 9.91
N LEU A 84 2.70 10.40 8.80
CA LEU A 84 1.58 10.89 8.03
C LEU A 84 0.27 10.81 8.83
N GLN A 85 0.09 9.76 9.62
CA GLN A 85 -1.08 9.58 10.49
C GLN A 85 -1.14 10.65 11.60
N GLU A 86 -0.01 11.00 12.21
CA GLU A 86 0.03 12.07 13.21
C GLU A 86 -0.28 13.44 12.59
N ARG A 87 0.19 13.71 11.36
CA ARG A 87 -0.17 14.93 10.62
C ARG A 87 -1.67 15.02 10.31
N ILE A 88 -2.27 13.88 9.95
CA ILE A 88 -3.72 13.80 9.73
C ILE A 88 -4.45 14.13 11.03
N ARG A 89 -4.06 13.50 12.15
CA ARG A 89 -4.67 13.75 13.47
C ARG A 89 -4.55 15.22 13.88
N ALA A 90 -3.36 15.81 13.78
CA ALA A 90 -3.11 17.21 14.14
C ALA A 90 -3.83 18.22 13.22
N GLY A 91 -4.21 17.84 12.01
CA GLY A 91 -4.98 18.68 11.09
C GLY A 91 -6.51 18.62 11.30
N PHE A 92 -6.98 17.72 12.17
CA PHE A 92 -8.40 17.56 12.52
C PHE A 92 -8.75 18.10 13.92
N ASP A 93 -7.77 18.52 14.72
CA ASP A 93 -7.94 19.22 16.01
C ASP A 93 -8.10 20.73 15.82
#